data_AF-F8CMP0-F1
#
_entry.id   AF-F8CMP0-F1
#
_cell.length_a   1.000
_cell.length_b   1.000
_cell.length_c   1.000
_cell.angle_alpha   90.00
_cell.angle_beta   90.00
_cell.angle_gamma   90.00
#
_symmetry.space_group_name_H-M   'P 1'
#
loop_
_entity.id
_entity.type
_entity.pdbx_description
1 polymer ?
#
loop_
_entity_poly.entity_id
_entity_poly.type
_entity_poly.pdbx_seq_one_letter_code
_entity_poly.pdbx_strand_id
1 'polypeptide(L)'
;MLGLLVGWRLLSMGQTSSTPPAPDSTGAQRHAVLAAATGAPASRPSAPGAINAPVPAPAEPDAELELLRLSLLERFGARLHEPSVQLRMLEQLMRYFQARAPDRWREELQAFLRKAFPGQYEALATLLRDRMDYEKWVKANDAYLRGLDSKQRRSAVWDARNRLFGRETAARLWASELKHHAVVDALRVLDERDDLPLPEKLSAYKARLGEIHGDGARDDLARHPQETMNRFLDLPSVQRELTGMPPVERARSLRAVREAMGLDDEALRRWSTLDQLRDARWEAGRRYMEEREALARTLTGDLLEARLREVRARYFGTEADIIAQEEASGLFRFTRPRQWGRN
;
A
#
# COMPACT_ATOMS: atom_id res chain seq x y z
N MET A 1 -21.08 21.56 17.90
CA MET A 1 -19.89 20.68 17.84
C MET A 1 -20.32 19.26 17.53
N LEU A 2 -20.13 18.82 16.28
CA LEU A 2 -20.13 17.40 15.91
C LEU A 2 -19.05 17.26 14.83
N GLY A 3 -17.94 16.60 15.17
CA GLY A 3 -16.79 16.42 14.31
C GLY A 3 -17.05 15.35 13.26
N LEU A 4 -17.21 15.76 12.00
CA LEU A 4 -17.16 14.85 10.86
C LEU A 4 -15.69 14.67 10.45
N LEU A 5 -15.10 13.62 11.03
CA LEU A 5 -13.87 12.98 10.60
C LEU A 5 -14.04 12.47 9.16
N VAL A 6 -13.46 13.18 8.18
CA VAL A 6 -13.03 12.55 6.93
C VAL A 6 -11.52 12.37 7.04
N GLY A 7 -11.13 11.33 7.77
CA GLY A 7 -9.77 10.84 7.77
C GLY A 7 -9.49 10.13 6.45
N TRP A 8 -8.60 10.68 5.64
CA TRP A 8 -7.92 9.88 4.62
C TRP A 8 -7.02 8.86 5.33
N ARG A 9 -7.53 7.64 5.47
CA ARG A 9 -6.69 6.47 5.72
C ARG A 9 -5.90 6.19 4.44
N LEU A 10 -4.59 6.43 4.51
CA LEU A 10 -3.63 5.60 3.80
C LEU A 10 -3.91 4.16 4.21
N LEU A 11 -4.29 3.31 3.25
CA LEU A 11 -4.28 1.87 3.41
C LEU A 11 -2.83 1.43 3.63
N SER A 12 -2.45 1.27 4.89
CA SER A 12 -1.35 0.38 5.27
C SER A 12 -1.86 -1.04 5.03
N MET A 13 -1.36 -1.70 4.00
CA MET A 13 -1.47 -3.16 3.92
C MET A 13 -0.64 -3.75 5.06
N GLY A 14 -1.35 -4.30 6.05
CA GLY A 14 -0.76 -5.07 7.11
C GLY A 14 -0.06 -6.31 6.54
N GLN A 15 1.21 -6.45 6.91
CA GLN A 15 1.95 -7.69 6.84
C GLN A 15 1.21 -8.76 7.65
N THR A 16 1.00 -9.93 7.06
CA THR A 16 0.68 -11.15 7.82
C THR A 16 1.90 -12.06 7.75
N SER A 17 2.80 -11.87 8.71
CA SER A 17 3.87 -12.83 9.00
C SER A 17 3.26 -13.96 9.83
N SER A 18 2.82 -15.03 9.16
CA SER A 18 2.48 -16.29 9.82
C SER A 18 3.75 -17.14 9.97
N THR A 19 4.34 -17.12 11.15
CA THR A 19 5.43 -18.03 11.54
C THR A 19 4.82 -19.30 12.15
N PRO A 20 5.18 -20.52 11.71
CA PRO A 20 4.71 -21.77 12.31
C PRO A 20 5.53 -22.16 13.55
N PRO A 21 4.97 -22.96 14.49
CA PRO A 21 5.66 -23.37 15.71
C PRO A 21 6.50 -24.64 15.49
N ALA A 22 7.60 -24.76 16.22
CA ALA A 22 8.37 -25.98 16.41
C ALA A 22 9.10 -25.92 17.78
N PRO A 23 9.66 -27.02 18.31
CA PRO A 23 9.06 -27.79 19.39
C PRO A 23 9.85 -27.74 20.70
N ASP A 24 9.27 -28.36 21.72
CA ASP A 24 9.79 -28.57 23.08
C ASP A 24 11.25 -29.00 23.15
N SER A 25 11.97 -28.41 24.11
CA SER A 25 13.13 -29.06 24.73
C SER A 25 13.20 -28.72 26.22
N THR A 26 12.93 -29.77 27.00
CA THR A 26 13.12 -29.94 28.44
C THR A 26 14.60 -29.77 28.81
N GLY A 27 14.91 -29.12 29.95
CA GLY A 27 16.30 -29.09 30.45
C GLY A 27 16.60 -28.21 31.67
N ALA A 28 16.12 -28.64 32.85
CA ALA A 28 16.76 -28.57 34.16
C ALA A 28 17.37 -27.25 34.74
N GLN A 29 16.70 -26.79 35.82
CA GLN A 29 17.22 -26.47 37.17
C GLN A 29 18.31 -25.40 37.36
N ARG A 30 18.03 -24.41 38.22
CA ARG A 30 18.46 -24.44 39.65
C ARG A 30 17.82 -23.33 40.50
N HIS A 31 17.58 -23.72 41.75
CA HIS A 31 16.91 -23.02 42.85
C HIS A 31 17.73 -21.91 43.52
N ALA A 32 17.02 -20.94 44.12
CA ALA A 32 17.21 -20.40 45.49
C ALA A 32 16.19 -19.25 45.68
N VAL A 33 15.02 -19.43 46.32
CA VAL A 33 14.68 -19.49 47.76
C VAL A 33 15.26 -18.36 48.63
N LEU A 34 14.32 -17.76 49.38
CA LEU A 34 14.38 -16.93 50.61
C LEU A 34 14.12 -15.44 50.40
N ALA A 35 13.38 -14.74 51.25
CA ALA A 35 12.36 -15.07 52.25
C ALA A 35 11.71 -13.74 52.67
N ALA A 36 10.46 -13.79 53.10
CA ALA A 36 9.76 -12.68 53.74
C ALA A 36 10.30 -12.42 55.15
N ALA A 37 10.33 -11.16 55.60
CA ALA A 37 10.14 -10.82 57.01
C ALA A 37 9.74 -9.34 57.20
N THR A 38 8.56 -9.19 57.80
CA THR A 38 7.96 -8.05 58.49
C THR A 38 8.82 -7.47 59.62
N GLY A 39 8.68 -6.16 59.88
CA GLY A 39 9.06 -5.56 61.18
C GLY A 39 9.25 -4.03 61.15
N ALA A 40 8.25 -3.28 61.62
CA ALA A 40 8.40 -1.89 62.09
C ALA A 40 8.76 -1.88 63.61
N PRO A 41 8.88 -0.75 64.32
CA PRO A 41 9.32 0.62 63.99
C PRO A 41 10.43 1.13 64.94
N ALA A 42 11.01 2.31 64.70
CA ALA A 42 11.27 3.39 65.69
C ALA A 42 12.46 4.31 65.34
N SER A 43 12.12 5.60 65.24
CA SER A 43 12.85 6.78 65.72
C SER A 43 14.20 7.17 65.11
N ARG A 44 14.16 8.23 64.29
CA ARG A 44 15.25 9.23 64.19
C ARG A 44 14.66 10.66 64.18
N PRO A 45 15.40 11.65 64.72
CA PRO A 45 14.91 12.98 65.00
C PRO A 45 14.88 13.89 63.76
N SER A 46 14.00 14.90 63.78
CA SER A 46 14.03 16.13 62.98
C SER A 46 15.36 16.89 63.19
N ALA A 47 15.95 17.68 62.30
CA ALA A 47 15.52 18.43 61.10
C ALA A 47 16.81 18.81 60.30
N PRO A 48 16.85 19.85 59.45
CA PRO A 48 16.06 20.22 58.28
C PRO A 48 16.94 20.34 57.01
N GLY A 49 16.34 20.26 55.82
CA GLY A 49 17.06 20.54 54.58
C GLY A 49 16.24 20.19 53.36
N ALA A 50 15.15 20.91 53.15
CA ALA A 50 14.38 20.84 51.91
C ALA A 50 15.26 21.31 50.76
N ILE A 51 15.80 20.37 49.99
CA ILE A 51 16.21 20.63 48.61
C ILE A 51 14.98 20.31 47.78
N ASN A 52 14.19 21.35 47.53
CA ASN A 52 13.17 21.32 46.48
C ASN A 52 13.89 20.95 45.18
N ALA A 53 13.74 19.70 44.74
CA ALA A 53 13.95 19.38 43.34
C ALA A 53 12.95 20.22 42.53
N PRO A 54 13.40 21.02 41.56
CA PRO A 54 12.45 21.78 40.75
C PRO A 54 11.61 20.79 39.96
N VAL A 55 10.31 20.83 40.23
CA VAL A 55 9.28 20.36 39.29
C VAL A 55 9.59 21.03 37.95
N PRO A 56 9.69 20.29 36.83
CA PRO A 56 9.93 20.93 35.54
C PRO A 56 8.80 21.93 35.29
N ALA A 57 9.18 23.18 35.10
CA ALA A 57 8.24 24.25 34.75
C ALA A 57 7.45 23.84 33.49
N PRO A 58 6.17 24.19 33.37
CA PRO A 58 5.46 24.04 32.10
C PRO A 58 6.28 24.78 31.03
N ALA A 59 6.58 24.09 29.92
CA ALA A 59 7.33 24.71 28.84
C ALA A 59 6.61 26.00 28.42
N GLU A 60 7.33 27.13 28.45
CA GLU A 60 6.80 28.40 27.98
C GLU A 60 6.22 28.22 26.57
N PRO A 61 5.03 28.78 26.26
CA PRO A 61 4.36 28.57 24.96
C PRO A 61 5.27 28.83 23.75
N ASP A 62 6.21 29.77 23.87
CA ASP A 62 7.20 30.07 22.84
C ASP A 62 8.25 28.96 22.64
N ALA A 63 8.64 28.25 23.70
CA ALA A 63 9.58 27.13 23.62
C ALA A 63 8.93 25.91 22.94
N GLU A 64 7.65 25.64 23.23
CA GLU A 64 6.89 24.56 22.56
C GLU A 64 6.77 24.81 21.05
N LEU A 65 6.44 26.05 20.65
CA LEU A 65 6.32 26.43 19.24
C LEU A 65 7.66 26.41 18.51
N GLU A 66 8.76 26.73 19.19
CA GLU A 66 10.10 26.63 18.59
C GLU A 66 10.51 25.17 18.36
N LEU A 67 10.23 24.27 19.30
CA LEU A 67 10.44 22.82 19.10
C LEU A 67 9.58 22.29 17.94
N LEU A 68 8.33 22.75 17.83
CA LEU A 68 7.47 22.41 16.70
C LEU A 68 8.10 22.86 15.39
N ARG A 69 8.59 24.11 15.30
CA ARG A 69 9.26 24.64 14.11
C ARG A 69 10.48 23.80 13.72
N LEU A 70 11.34 23.47 14.68
CA LEU A 70 12.52 22.63 14.44
C LEU A 70 12.12 21.24 13.90
N SER A 71 11.10 20.61 14.49
CA SER A 71 10.59 19.31 14.01
C SER A 71 10.04 19.38 12.57
N LEU A 72 9.51 20.53 12.15
CA LEU A 72 8.99 20.72 10.80
C LEU A 72 10.13 20.94 9.81
N LEU A 73 11.15 21.71 10.18
CA LEU A 73 12.34 21.91 9.34
C LEU A 73 13.13 20.62 9.15
N GLU A 74 13.26 19.81 10.19
CA GLU A 74 13.90 18.50 10.10
C GLU A 74 13.17 17.60 9.09
N ARG A 75 11.84 17.55 9.14
CA ARG A 75 11.03 16.65 8.30
C ARG A 75 10.78 17.16 6.88
N PHE A 76 10.62 18.48 6.71
CA PHE A 76 10.16 19.09 5.47
C PHE A 76 11.14 20.08 4.86
N GLY A 77 12.10 20.61 5.64
CA GLY A 77 12.93 21.76 5.26
C GLY A 77 13.65 21.60 3.92
N ALA A 78 14.22 20.43 3.64
CA ALA A 78 14.93 20.16 2.40
C ALA A 78 14.06 20.29 1.13
N ARG A 79 12.74 20.12 1.26
CA ARG A 79 11.78 20.17 0.15
C ARG A 79 10.65 21.15 0.40
N LEU A 80 10.83 22.11 1.29
CA LEU A 80 9.76 23.04 1.65
C LEU A 80 9.43 24.01 0.50
N HIS A 81 10.24 24.04 -0.56
CA HIS A 81 9.92 24.73 -1.82
C HIS A 81 8.85 24.00 -2.66
N GLU A 82 8.58 22.72 -2.39
CA GLU A 82 7.60 21.92 -3.13
C GLU A 82 6.17 22.15 -2.61
N PRO A 83 5.20 22.55 -3.46
CA PRO A 83 3.83 22.83 -3.01
C PRO A 83 3.17 21.64 -2.29
N SER A 84 3.41 20.41 -2.76
CA SER A 84 2.83 19.20 -2.15
C SER A 84 3.38 18.93 -0.74
N VAL A 85 4.63 19.31 -0.49
CA VAL A 85 5.28 19.21 0.83
C VAL A 85 4.73 20.30 1.75
N GLN A 86 4.61 21.54 1.25
CA GLN A 86 3.99 22.65 1.96
C GLN A 86 2.56 22.31 2.38
N LEU A 87 1.73 21.78 1.48
CA LEU A 87 0.36 21.40 1.78
C LEU A 87 0.30 20.33 2.88
N ARG A 88 1.16 19.31 2.82
CA ARG A 88 1.22 18.26 3.85
C ARG A 88 1.64 18.81 5.21
N MET A 89 2.61 19.72 5.23
CA MET A 89 3.05 20.42 6.45
C MET A 89 1.88 21.24 7.03
N LEU A 90 1.18 21.99 6.19
CA LEU A 90 0.02 22.79 6.59
C LEU A 90 -1.10 21.91 7.14
N GLU A 91 -1.42 20.77 6.52
CA GLU A 91 -2.44 19.84 7.04
C GLU A 91 -2.07 19.25 8.41
N GLN A 92 -0.79 19.00 8.67
CA GLN A 92 -0.34 18.61 10.00
C GLN A 92 -0.50 19.74 11.01
N LEU A 93 -0.12 20.96 10.64
CA LEU A 93 -0.26 22.13 11.48
C LEU A 93 -1.73 22.45 11.77
N MET A 94 -2.60 22.36 10.77
CA MET A 94 -4.05 22.49 10.94
C MET A 94 -4.57 21.54 12.02
N ARG A 95 -4.22 20.25 11.96
CA ARG A 95 -4.64 19.27 12.97
C ARG A 95 -4.13 19.63 14.37
N TYR A 96 -2.86 20.05 14.48
CA TYR A 96 -2.27 20.43 15.76
C TYR A 96 -2.99 21.64 16.38
N PHE A 97 -3.15 22.74 15.63
CA PHE A 97 -3.79 23.94 16.15
C PHE A 97 -5.31 23.76 16.37
N GLN A 98 -6.00 22.99 15.51
CA GLN A 98 -7.43 22.67 15.71
C GLN A 98 -7.67 21.87 16.99
N ALA A 99 -6.76 20.98 17.36
CA ALA A 99 -6.88 20.21 18.61
C ALA A 99 -6.65 21.07 19.85
N ARG A 100 -5.76 22.07 19.77
CA ARG A 100 -5.38 22.93 20.90
C ARG A 100 -6.34 24.10 21.12
N ALA A 101 -6.74 24.77 20.03
CA ALA A 101 -7.53 25.98 20.06
C ALA A 101 -8.64 25.96 18.99
N PRO A 102 -9.69 25.12 19.13
CA PRO A 102 -10.69 24.90 18.08
C PRO A 102 -11.38 26.16 17.54
N ASP A 103 -11.53 27.20 18.36
CA ASP A 103 -12.19 28.45 17.99
C ASP A 103 -11.24 29.51 17.41
N ARG A 104 -9.91 29.33 17.61
CA ARG A 104 -8.87 30.32 17.26
C ARG A 104 -7.68 29.75 16.50
N TRP A 105 -7.78 28.51 16.05
CA TRP A 105 -6.67 27.78 15.44
C TRP A 105 -6.14 28.46 14.18
N ARG A 106 -6.98 29.22 13.47
CA ARG A 106 -6.60 29.90 12.22
C ARG A 106 -5.67 31.05 12.51
N GLU A 107 -6.03 31.88 13.47
CA GLU A 107 -5.26 33.04 13.91
C GLU A 107 -3.93 32.59 14.51
N GLU A 108 -3.96 31.56 15.36
CA GLU A 108 -2.76 31.00 15.98
C GLU A 108 -1.82 30.36 14.96
N LEU A 109 -2.36 29.58 14.01
CA LEU A 109 -1.57 29.01 12.93
C LEU A 109 -0.93 30.09 12.05
N GLN A 110 -1.67 31.14 11.67
CA GLN A 110 -1.12 32.23 10.87
C GLN A 110 -0.03 33.01 11.62
N ALA A 111 -0.24 33.28 12.91
CA ALA A 111 0.77 33.92 13.76
C ALA A 111 2.04 33.07 13.84
N PHE A 112 1.89 31.75 14.04
CA PHE A 112 2.99 30.80 14.02
C PHE A 112 3.73 30.81 12.68
N LEU A 113 3.01 30.68 11.55
CA LEU A 113 3.64 30.68 10.22
C LEU A 113 4.42 31.96 9.94
N ARG A 114 3.89 33.12 10.35
CA ARG A 114 4.56 34.41 10.16
C ARG A 114 5.86 34.50 10.93
N LYS A 115 5.90 33.99 12.17
CA LYS A 115 7.09 33.97 13.03
C LYS A 115 8.10 32.91 12.57
N ALA A 116 7.62 31.71 12.24
CA ALA A 116 8.44 30.53 11.97
C ALA A 116 9.01 30.48 10.53
N PHE A 117 8.29 31.03 9.56
CA PHE A 117 8.63 30.96 8.14
C PHE A 117 8.41 32.31 7.42
N PRO A 118 9.02 33.42 7.89
CA PRO A 118 8.71 34.76 7.40
C PRO A 118 8.91 34.92 5.88
N GLY A 119 9.98 34.33 5.32
CA GLY A 119 10.25 34.39 3.87
C GLY A 119 9.31 33.56 3.00
N GLN A 120 8.49 32.68 3.58
CA GLN A 120 7.52 31.83 2.87
C GLN A 120 6.08 32.11 3.31
N TYR A 121 5.89 33.05 4.24
CA TYR A 121 4.62 33.26 4.92
C TYR A 121 3.47 33.53 3.94
N GLU A 122 3.64 34.43 2.98
CA GLU A 122 2.57 34.78 2.03
C GLU A 122 2.14 33.60 1.15
N ALA A 123 3.11 32.80 0.69
CA ALA A 123 2.83 31.60 -0.09
C ALA A 123 2.10 30.54 0.73
N LEU A 124 2.57 30.29 1.96
CA LEU A 124 1.96 29.33 2.88
C LEU A 124 0.57 29.78 3.34
N ALA A 125 0.37 31.07 3.59
CA ALA A 125 -0.91 31.64 3.99
C ALA A 125 -1.94 31.57 2.85
N THR A 126 -1.51 31.78 1.60
CA THR A 126 -2.36 31.62 0.41
C THR A 126 -2.74 30.15 0.24
N LEU A 127 -1.77 29.23 0.26
CA LEU A 127 -2.03 27.80 0.13
C LEU A 127 -2.95 27.27 1.24
N LEU A 128 -2.81 27.76 2.47
CA LEU A 128 -3.70 27.44 3.59
C LEU A 128 -5.14 27.88 3.31
N ARG A 129 -5.33 29.11 2.82
CA ARG A 129 -6.65 29.64 2.46
C ARG A 129 -7.31 28.79 1.37
N ASP A 130 -6.59 28.54 0.27
CA ASP A 130 -7.09 27.75 -0.85
C ASP A 130 -7.46 26.33 -0.43
N ARG A 131 -6.66 25.74 0.47
CA ARG A 131 -6.96 24.41 1.06
C ARG A 131 -8.23 24.41 1.91
N MET A 132 -8.50 25.47 2.64
CA MET A 132 -9.70 25.60 3.45
C MET A 132 -10.95 25.84 2.57
N ASP A 133 -10.81 26.65 1.53
CA ASP A 133 -11.88 26.88 0.55
C ASP A 133 -12.18 25.61 -0.24
N TYR A 134 -11.16 24.81 -0.58
CA TYR A 134 -11.34 23.49 -1.16
C TYR A 134 -12.10 22.54 -0.23
N GLU A 135 -11.77 22.50 1.06
CA GLU A 135 -12.49 21.66 2.02
C GLU A 135 -13.96 22.06 2.12
N LYS A 136 -14.22 23.37 2.17
CA LYS A 136 -15.57 23.92 2.19
C LYS A 136 -16.34 23.54 0.93
N TRP A 137 -15.71 23.64 -0.23
CA TRP A 137 -16.32 23.24 -1.50
C TRP A 137 -16.63 21.74 -1.51
N VAL A 138 -15.70 20.87 -1.12
CA VAL A 138 -15.94 19.41 -1.05
C VAL A 138 -17.13 19.10 -0.15
N LYS A 139 -17.18 19.70 1.05
CA LYS A 139 -18.29 19.50 2.00
C LYS A 139 -19.63 19.99 1.44
N ALA A 140 -19.64 21.15 0.80
CA ALA A 140 -20.86 21.72 0.22
C ALA A 140 -21.37 20.93 -1.01
N ASN A 141 -20.49 20.17 -1.67
CA ASN A 141 -20.80 19.43 -2.90
C ASN A 141 -20.81 17.92 -2.69
N ASP A 142 -20.80 17.42 -1.46
CA ASP A 142 -20.67 15.99 -1.16
C ASP A 142 -21.76 15.13 -1.82
N ALA A 143 -23.03 15.53 -1.70
CA ALA A 143 -24.15 14.80 -2.32
C ALA A 143 -24.05 14.77 -3.85
N TYR A 144 -23.66 15.91 -4.46
CA TYR A 144 -23.42 16.00 -5.89
C TYR A 144 -22.28 15.06 -6.34
N LEU A 145 -21.13 15.10 -5.65
CA LEU A 145 -19.96 14.29 -5.98
C LEU A 145 -20.23 12.79 -5.84
N ARG A 146 -21.07 12.39 -4.87
CA ARG A 146 -21.50 10.98 -4.69
C ARG A 146 -22.41 10.49 -5.82
N GLY A 147 -23.18 11.38 -6.45
CA GLY A 147 -24.03 11.05 -7.59
C GLY A 147 -23.29 10.85 -8.92
N LEU A 148 -22.03 11.28 -9.02
CA LEU A 148 -21.22 11.16 -10.23
C LEU A 148 -20.53 9.80 -10.35
N ASP A 149 -20.32 9.34 -11.58
CA ASP A 149 -19.42 8.22 -11.86
C ASP A 149 -17.95 8.59 -11.58
N SER A 150 -17.05 7.60 -11.64
CA SER A 150 -15.62 7.81 -11.33
C SER A 150 -14.95 8.85 -12.24
N LYS A 151 -15.24 8.85 -13.55
CA LYS A 151 -14.63 9.78 -14.51
C LYS A 151 -15.18 11.19 -14.31
N GLN A 152 -16.49 11.33 -14.19
CA GLN A 152 -17.17 12.60 -13.93
C GLN A 152 -16.71 13.22 -12.61
N ARG A 153 -16.60 12.42 -11.54
CA ARG A 153 -16.12 12.88 -10.24
C ARG A 153 -14.69 13.37 -10.31
N ARG A 154 -13.79 12.65 -10.99
CA ARG A 154 -12.40 13.09 -11.20
C ARG A 154 -12.36 14.44 -11.92
N SER A 155 -13.14 14.61 -12.99
CA SER A 155 -13.23 15.87 -13.72
C SER A 155 -13.72 17.02 -12.84
N ALA A 156 -14.83 16.84 -12.12
CA ALA A 156 -15.39 17.87 -11.25
C ALA A 156 -14.43 18.28 -10.11
N VAL A 157 -13.75 17.31 -9.51
CA VAL A 157 -12.71 17.59 -8.49
C VAL A 157 -11.53 18.34 -9.10
N TRP A 158 -11.11 17.96 -10.31
CA TRP A 158 -10.01 18.63 -11.01
C TRP A 158 -10.35 20.07 -11.37
N ASP A 159 -11.57 20.33 -11.85
CA ASP A 159 -12.03 21.68 -12.17
C ASP A 159 -12.08 22.57 -10.92
N ALA A 160 -12.55 22.03 -9.79
CA ALA A 160 -12.53 22.74 -8.52
C ALA A 160 -11.11 23.05 -8.04
N ARG A 161 -10.19 22.09 -8.16
CA ARG A 161 -8.77 22.29 -7.82
C ARG A 161 -8.13 23.36 -8.70
N ASN A 162 -8.37 23.33 -10.01
CA ASN A 162 -7.86 24.34 -10.95
C ASN A 162 -8.40 25.74 -10.63
N ARG A 163 -9.68 25.84 -10.28
CA ARG A 163 -10.31 27.12 -9.90
C ARG A 163 -9.75 27.69 -8.60
N LEU A 164 -9.48 26.83 -7.61
CA LEU A 164 -9.09 27.26 -6.27
C LEU A 164 -7.58 27.48 -6.11
N PHE A 165 -6.75 26.62 -6.70
CA PHE A 165 -5.29 26.68 -6.54
C PHE A 165 -4.59 27.27 -7.77
N GLY A 166 -5.30 27.44 -8.89
CA GLY A 166 -4.72 27.73 -10.19
C GLY A 166 -4.16 26.45 -10.85
N ARG A 167 -4.14 26.43 -12.19
CA ARG A 167 -3.79 25.23 -12.98
C ARG A 167 -2.38 24.71 -12.66
N GLU A 168 -1.41 25.60 -12.56
CA GLU A 168 -0.01 25.22 -12.35
C GLU A 168 0.22 24.63 -10.95
N THR A 169 -0.24 25.32 -9.90
CA THR A 169 -0.14 24.83 -8.52
C THR A 169 -0.93 23.54 -8.34
N ALA A 170 -2.14 23.45 -8.90
CA ALA A 170 -2.93 22.23 -8.85
C ALA A 170 -2.19 21.05 -9.50
N ALA A 171 -1.60 21.25 -10.67
CA ALA A 171 -0.81 20.20 -11.33
C ALA A 171 0.35 19.71 -10.45
N ARG A 172 1.03 20.62 -9.75
CA ARG A 172 2.13 20.26 -8.83
C ARG A 172 1.66 19.59 -7.54
N LEU A 173 0.57 20.06 -6.94
CA LEU A 173 0.01 19.50 -5.71
C LEU A 173 -0.46 18.05 -5.90
N TRP A 174 -1.09 17.76 -7.04
CA TRP A 174 -1.67 16.45 -7.35
C TRP A 174 -0.91 15.68 -8.44
N ALA A 175 0.35 16.03 -8.71
CA ALA A 175 1.15 15.42 -9.78
C ALA A 175 1.19 13.88 -9.68
N SER A 176 1.38 13.33 -8.48
CA SER A 176 1.39 11.88 -8.26
C SER A 176 0.03 11.24 -8.54
N GLU A 177 -1.06 11.90 -8.17
CA GLU A 177 -2.43 11.42 -8.43
C GLU A 177 -2.72 11.44 -9.93
N LEU A 178 -2.36 12.51 -10.63
CA LEU A 178 -2.51 12.64 -12.08
C LEU A 178 -1.72 11.57 -12.83
N LYS A 179 -0.46 11.34 -12.44
CA LYS A 179 0.37 10.27 -13.03
C LYS A 179 -0.27 8.90 -12.81
N HIS A 180 -0.75 8.61 -11.61
CA HIS A 180 -1.45 7.36 -11.32
C HIS A 180 -2.69 7.16 -12.23
N HIS A 181 -3.55 8.18 -12.32
CA HIS A 181 -4.73 8.12 -13.20
C HIS A 181 -4.35 7.94 -14.67
N ALA A 182 -3.29 8.62 -15.12
CA ALA A 182 -2.79 8.47 -16.49
C ALA A 182 -2.32 7.05 -16.79
N VAL A 183 -1.64 6.38 -15.85
CA VAL A 183 -1.23 4.97 -15.99
C VAL A 183 -2.45 4.05 -16.06
N VAL A 184 -3.44 4.24 -15.18
CA VAL A 184 -4.68 3.45 -15.17
C VAL A 184 -5.46 3.64 -16.47
N ASP A 185 -5.59 4.87 -16.95
CA ASP A 185 -6.27 5.18 -18.20
C ASP A 185 -5.52 4.59 -19.42
N ALA A 186 -4.19 4.62 -19.42
CA ALA A 186 -3.38 3.98 -20.47
C ALA A 186 -3.57 2.46 -20.50
N LEU A 187 -3.58 1.80 -19.34
CA LEU A 187 -3.81 0.36 -19.22
C LEU A 187 -5.20 -0.04 -19.71
N ARG A 188 -6.24 0.73 -19.37
CA ARG A 188 -7.60 0.49 -19.86
C ARG A 188 -7.69 0.59 -21.38
N VAL A 189 -7.10 1.63 -21.97
CA VAL A 189 -7.05 1.78 -23.43
C VAL A 189 -6.31 0.61 -24.08
N LEU A 190 -5.20 0.16 -23.50
CA LEU A 190 -4.46 -1.00 -24.01
C LEU A 190 -5.24 -2.30 -23.91
N ASP A 191 -6.04 -2.48 -22.85
CA ASP A 191 -6.84 -3.69 -22.67
C ASP A 191 -7.97 -3.82 -23.70
N GLU A 192 -8.50 -2.68 -24.18
CA GLU A 192 -9.52 -2.61 -25.23
C GLU A 192 -8.94 -2.86 -26.64
N ARG A 193 -7.61 -2.91 -26.80
CA ARG A 193 -6.94 -3.14 -28.10
C ARG A 193 -6.73 -4.63 -28.38
N ASP A 194 -7.80 -5.34 -28.69
CA ASP A 194 -7.72 -6.76 -29.10
C ASP A 194 -7.03 -6.97 -30.46
N ASP A 195 -6.83 -5.89 -31.23
CA ASP A 195 -6.12 -5.87 -32.50
C ASP A 195 -4.58 -5.88 -32.35
N LEU A 196 -4.05 -5.57 -31.16
CA LEU A 196 -2.62 -5.50 -30.92
C LEU A 196 -2.09 -6.78 -30.24
N PRO A 197 -1.01 -7.40 -30.76
CA PRO A 197 -0.35 -8.51 -30.08
C PRO A 197 0.42 -8.02 -28.83
N LEU A 198 0.72 -8.94 -27.92
CA LEU A 198 1.36 -8.67 -26.62
C LEU A 198 2.65 -7.85 -26.72
N PRO A 199 3.59 -8.11 -27.65
CA PRO A 199 4.79 -7.29 -27.78
C PRO A 199 4.50 -5.83 -28.13
N GLU A 200 3.48 -5.58 -28.95
CA GLU A 200 3.07 -4.22 -29.33
C GLU A 200 2.34 -3.52 -28.17
N LYS A 201 1.49 -4.24 -27.44
CA LYS A 201 0.87 -3.74 -26.20
C LYS A 201 1.92 -3.36 -25.16
N LEU A 202 2.95 -4.18 -24.98
CA LEU A 202 4.06 -3.93 -24.07
C LEU A 202 4.86 -2.69 -24.48
N SER A 203 5.17 -2.56 -25.77
CA SER A 203 5.87 -1.40 -26.32
C SER A 203 5.07 -0.11 -26.10
N ALA A 204 3.77 -0.14 -26.43
CA ALA A 204 2.87 0.99 -26.21
C ALA A 204 2.75 1.36 -24.72
N TYR A 205 2.64 0.37 -23.83
CA TYR A 205 2.64 0.62 -22.39
C TYR A 205 3.91 1.32 -21.91
N LYS A 206 5.08 0.85 -22.35
CA LYS A 206 6.38 1.46 -22.01
C LYS A 206 6.49 2.89 -22.54
N ALA A 207 6.03 3.15 -23.75
CA ALA A 207 6.01 4.50 -24.31
C ALA A 207 5.15 5.44 -23.43
N ARG A 208 3.96 4.99 -23.01
CA ARG A 208 3.08 5.78 -22.13
C ARG A 208 3.68 6.01 -20.75
N LEU A 209 4.38 5.02 -20.17
CA LEU A 209 5.11 5.23 -18.92
C LEU A 209 6.21 6.29 -19.09
N GLY A 210 6.93 6.27 -20.21
CA GLY A 210 7.90 7.31 -20.55
C GLY A 210 7.27 8.71 -20.61
N GLU A 211 6.12 8.85 -21.28
CA GLU A 211 5.40 10.12 -21.38
C GLU A 211 4.88 10.63 -20.02
N ILE A 212 4.36 9.74 -19.17
CA ILE A 212 3.77 10.10 -17.88
C ILE A 212 4.83 10.54 -16.86
N HIS A 213 5.96 9.84 -16.85
CA HIS A 213 7.01 10.07 -15.85
C HIS A 213 8.12 11.00 -16.33
N GLY A 214 8.23 11.25 -17.64
CA GLY A 214 9.25 12.11 -18.24
C GLY A 214 10.65 11.64 -17.92
N ASP A 215 11.55 12.57 -17.60
CA ASP A 215 12.95 12.27 -17.25
C ASP A 215 13.10 11.29 -16.08
N GLY A 216 12.11 11.25 -15.17
CA GLY A 216 12.08 10.34 -14.04
C GLY A 216 11.56 8.93 -14.35
N ALA A 217 11.22 8.60 -15.60
CA ALA A 217 10.62 7.31 -15.96
C ALA A 217 11.50 6.12 -15.62
N ARG A 218 12.82 6.24 -15.82
CA ARG A 218 13.77 5.16 -15.52
C ARG A 218 13.84 4.88 -14.02
N ASP A 219 13.97 5.93 -13.21
CA ASP A 219 14.05 5.82 -11.74
C ASP A 219 12.72 5.34 -11.13
N ASP A 220 11.60 5.73 -11.72
CA ASP A 220 10.29 5.25 -11.29
C ASP A 220 10.10 3.76 -11.58
N LEU A 221 10.42 3.32 -12.81
CA LEU A 221 10.38 1.91 -13.19
C LEU A 221 11.32 1.07 -12.32
N ALA A 222 12.53 1.56 -12.04
CA ALA A 222 13.51 0.86 -11.20
C ALA A 222 13.04 0.71 -9.74
N ARG A 223 12.26 1.67 -9.21
CA ARG A 223 11.70 1.60 -7.86
C ARG A 223 10.46 0.71 -7.76
N HIS A 224 9.69 0.59 -8.85
CA HIS A 224 8.42 -0.14 -8.88
C HIS A 224 8.31 -1.18 -10.01
N PRO A 225 9.35 -1.98 -10.32
CA PRO A 225 9.37 -2.79 -11.54
C PRO A 225 8.30 -3.89 -11.50
N GLN A 226 8.14 -4.54 -10.34
CA GLN A 226 7.14 -5.60 -10.17
C GLN A 226 5.73 -5.04 -10.21
N GLU A 227 5.44 -3.92 -9.54
CA GLU A 227 4.10 -3.33 -9.57
C GLU A 227 3.69 -2.91 -10.99
N THR A 228 4.59 -2.21 -11.69
CA THR A 228 4.36 -1.74 -13.07
C THR A 228 4.14 -2.90 -14.04
N MET A 229 4.95 -3.95 -13.92
CA MET A 229 4.79 -5.19 -14.69
C MET A 229 3.48 -5.90 -14.35
N ASN A 230 3.12 -5.97 -13.07
CA ASN A 230 1.93 -6.69 -12.62
C ASN A 230 0.68 -6.09 -13.22
N ARG A 231 0.54 -4.76 -13.17
CA ARG A 231 -0.62 -4.08 -13.74
C ARG A 231 -0.81 -4.36 -15.24
N PHE A 232 0.28 -4.54 -15.98
CA PHE A 232 0.24 -4.94 -17.39
C PHE A 232 -0.15 -6.41 -17.57
N LEU A 233 0.45 -7.31 -16.79
CA LEU A 233 0.13 -8.74 -16.86
C LEU A 233 -1.31 -9.01 -16.39
N ASP A 234 -1.86 -8.20 -15.51
CA ASP A 234 -3.21 -8.38 -14.97
C ASP A 234 -4.30 -7.97 -15.98
N LEU A 235 -3.93 -7.38 -17.12
CA LEU A 235 -4.88 -7.02 -18.17
C LEU A 235 -5.57 -8.29 -18.72
N PRO A 236 -6.92 -8.34 -18.74
CA PRO A 236 -7.67 -9.44 -19.33
C PRO A 236 -7.22 -9.84 -20.74
N SER A 237 -6.97 -8.87 -21.61
CA SER A 237 -6.53 -9.12 -22.98
C SER A 237 -5.13 -9.76 -23.05
N VAL A 238 -4.21 -9.36 -22.16
CA VAL A 238 -2.88 -9.98 -22.02
C VAL A 238 -2.99 -11.41 -21.51
N GLN A 239 -3.85 -11.65 -20.51
CA GLN A 239 -4.09 -13.00 -19.99
C GLN A 239 -4.74 -13.94 -21.03
N ARG A 240 -5.67 -13.43 -21.86
CA ARG A 240 -6.24 -14.19 -22.99
C ARG A 240 -5.15 -14.63 -23.96
N GLU A 241 -4.27 -13.72 -24.35
CA GLU A 241 -3.20 -14.02 -25.30
C GLU A 241 -2.20 -15.02 -24.72
N LEU A 242 -1.73 -14.83 -23.48
CA LEU A 242 -0.84 -15.76 -22.79
C LEU A 242 -1.45 -17.15 -22.62
N THR A 243 -2.77 -17.23 -22.42
CA THR A 243 -3.49 -18.51 -22.33
C THR A 243 -3.54 -19.23 -23.68
N GLY A 244 -3.68 -18.49 -24.79
CA GLY A 244 -3.66 -19.04 -26.15
C GLY A 244 -2.29 -19.51 -26.63
N MET A 245 -1.19 -19.06 -26.00
CA MET A 245 0.17 -19.41 -26.39
C MET A 245 0.56 -20.85 -26.00
N PRO A 246 1.30 -21.57 -26.87
CA PRO A 246 2.03 -22.77 -26.49
C PRO A 246 3.01 -22.52 -25.34
N PRO A 247 3.32 -23.52 -24.48
CA PRO A 247 4.15 -23.31 -23.28
C PRO A 247 5.50 -22.65 -23.53
N VAL A 248 6.22 -23.06 -24.58
CA VAL A 248 7.55 -22.51 -24.92
C VAL A 248 7.45 -21.04 -25.36
N GLU A 249 6.44 -20.71 -26.15
CA GLU A 249 6.21 -19.34 -26.61
C GLU A 249 5.78 -18.45 -25.45
N ARG A 250 4.87 -18.93 -24.61
CA ARG A 250 4.42 -18.23 -23.41
C ARG A 250 5.59 -17.90 -22.47
N ALA A 251 6.47 -18.86 -22.22
CA ALA A 251 7.65 -18.66 -21.39
C ALA A 251 8.59 -17.59 -21.98
N ARG A 252 8.77 -17.58 -23.31
CA ARG A 252 9.53 -16.56 -24.02
C ARG A 252 8.89 -15.17 -23.88
N SER A 253 7.58 -15.07 -24.08
CA SER A 253 6.82 -13.82 -23.97
C SER A 253 6.88 -13.26 -22.54
N LEU A 254 6.69 -14.09 -21.52
CA LEU A 254 6.80 -13.68 -20.11
C LEU A 254 8.22 -13.23 -19.74
N ARG A 255 9.26 -13.86 -20.29
CA ARG A 255 10.65 -13.40 -20.12
C ARG A 255 10.86 -12.04 -20.78
N ALA A 256 10.37 -11.85 -22.00
CA ALA A 256 10.49 -10.58 -22.74
C ALA A 256 9.77 -9.43 -22.02
N VAL A 257 8.59 -9.67 -21.43
CA VAL A 257 7.90 -8.68 -20.59
C VAL A 257 8.77 -8.24 -19.42
N ARG A 258 9.35 -9.20 -18.69
CA ARG A 258 10.20 -8.93 -17.52
C ARG A 258 11.46 -8.16 -17.87
N GLU A 259 12.13 -8.56 -18.94
CA GLU A 259 13.33 -7.89 -19.45
C GLU A 259 13.00 -6.44 -19.87
N ALA A 260 11.89 -6.25 -20.57
CA ALA A 260 11.44 -4.94 -20.99
C ALA A 260 11.08 -4.01 -19.80
N MET A 261 10.72 -4.58 -18.65
CA MET A 261 10.43 -3.87 -17.39
C MET A 261 11.68 -3.63 -16.54
N GLY A 262 12.88 -3.98 -17.03
CA GLY A 262 14.15 -3.65 -16.41
C GLY A 262 14.66 -4.67 -15.39
N LEU A 263 14.13 -5.90 -15.40
CA LEU A 263 14.68 -6.98 -14.56
C LEU A 263 16.05 -7.42 -15.08
N ASP A 264 16.99 -7.61 -14.16
CA ASP A 264 18.32 -8.14 -14.45
C ASP A 264 18.31 -9.65 -14.75
N ASP A 265 19.42 -10.17 -15.29
CA ASP A 265 19.55 -11.58 -15.68
C ASP A 265 19.32 -12.57 -14.53
N GLU A 266 19.69 -12.20 -13.31
CA GLU A 266 19.50 -13.07 -12.14
C GLU A 266 18.02 -13.15 -11.78
N ALA A 267 17.33 -12.01 -11.74
CA ALA A 267 15.89 -11.93 -11.60
C ALA A 267 15.18 -12.71 -12.70
N LEU A 268 15.58 -12.56 -13.97
CA LEU A 268 15.01 -13.31 -15.09
C LEU A 268 15.14 -14.83 -14.90
N ARG A 269 16.30 -15.33 -14.45
CA ARG A 269 16.48 -16.76 -14.15
C ARG A 269 15.58 -17.26 -13.02
N ARG A 270 15.47 -16.50 -11.92
CA ARG A 270 14.59 -16.83 -10.79
C ARG A 270 13.13 -16.91 -11.25
N TRP A 271 12.69 -15.94 -12.04
CA TRP A 271 11.33 -15.92 -12.59
C TRP A 271 11.05 -17.06 -13.56
N SER A 272 11.98 -17.39 -14.46
CA SER A 272 11.81 -18.54 -15.36
C SER A 272 11.67 -19.86 -14.58
N THR A 273 12.47 -20.05 -13.52
CA THR A 273 12.36 -21.24 -12.65
C THR A 273 11.01 -21.29 -11.95
N LEU A 274 10.55 -20.15 -11.43
CA LEU A 274 9.28 -20.04 -10.72
C LEU A 274 8.08 -20.30 -11.66
N ASP A 275 8.12 -19.77 -12.88
CA ASP A 275 7.09 -20.04 -13.89
C ASP A 275 7.04 -21.53 -14.25
N GLN A 276 8.19 -22.19 -14.44
CA GLN A 276 8.25 -23.63 -14.71
C GLN A 276 7.67 -24.46 -13.57
N LEU A 277 7.99 -24.11 -12.32
CA LEU A 277 7.42 -24.78 -11.14
C LEU A 277 5.90 -24.60 -11.08
N ARG A 278 5.41 -23.39 -11.36
CA ARG A 278 3.97 -23.09 -11.43
C ARG A 278 3.28 -23.83 -12.57
N ASP A 279 3.91 -23.91 -13.74
CA ASP A 279 3.43 -24.67 -14.89
C ASP A 279 3.24 -26.14 -14.54
N ALA A 280 4.28 -26.76 -13.94
CA ALA A 280 4.23 -28.15 -13.51
C ALA A 280 3.13 -28.38 -12.45
N ARG A 281 3.02 -27.48 -11.47
CA ARG A 281 1.99 -27.55 -10.42
C ARG A 281 0.57 -27.47 -11.02
N TRP A 282 0.33 -26.55 -11.95
CA TRP A 282 -0.97 -26.41 -12.61
C TRP A 282 -1.30 -27.61 -13.48
N GLU A 283 -0.32 -28.17 -14.20
CA GLU A 283 -0.52 -29.37 -15.01
C GLU A 283 -0.82 -30.60 -14.15
N ALA A 284 -0.11 -30.77 -13.01
CA ALA A 284 -0.43 -31.78 -12.01
C ALA A 284 -1.86 -31.60 -11.47
N GLY A 285 -2.24 -30.36 -11.15
CA GLY A 285 -3.59 -29.98 -10.73
C GLY A 285 -4.68 -30.33 -11.73
N ARG A 286 -4.45 -30.04 -13.02
CA ARG A 286 -5.39 -30.38 -14.11
C ARG A 286 -5.59 -31.90 -14.21
N ARG A 287 -4.51 -32.67 -14.25
CA ARG A 287 -4.56 -34.14 -14.32
C ARG A 287 -5.25 -34.74 -13.09
N TYR A 288 -4.96 -34.18 -11.91
CA TYR A 288 -5.63 -34.55 -10.67
C TYR A 288 -7.15 -34.34 -10.76
N MET A 289 -7.60 -33.18 -11.26
CA MET A 289 -9.04 -32.90 -11.40
C MET A 289 -9.73 -33.84 -12.38
N GLU A 290 -9.06 -34.20 -13.48
CA GLU A 290 -9.57 -35.17 -14.46
C GLU A 290 -9.73 -36.56 -13.85
N GLU A 291 -8.73 -37.03 -13.11
CA GLU A 291 -8.79 -38.32 -12.43
C GLU A 291 -9.82 -38.34 -11.29
N ARG A 292 -9.89 -37.26 -10.51
CA ARG A 292 -10.93 -37.08 -9.50
C ARG A 292 -12.33 -37.21 -10.12
N GLU A 293 -12.57 -36.56 -11.25
CA GLU A 293 -13.85 -36.65 -11.95
C GLU A 293 -14.12 -38.07 -12.44
N ALA A 294 -13.12 -38.76 -12.98
CA ALA A 294 -13.25 -40.15 -13.41
C ALA A 294 -13.57 -41.10 -12.23
N LEU A 295 -12.93 -40.91 -11.07
CA LEU A 295 -13.22 -41.68 -9.86
C LEU A 295 -14.63 -41.41 -9.35
N ALA A 296 -15.07 -40.15 -9.35
CA ALA A 296 -16.41 -39.77 -8.89
C ALA A 296 -17.55 -40.33 -9.77
N ARG A 297 -17.26 -40.77 -11.00
CA ARG A 297 -18.23 -41.47 -11.87
C ARG A 297 -18.43 -42.94 -11.51
N THR A 298 -17.48 -43.56 -10.78
CA THR A 298 -17.46 -45.00 -10.53
C THR A 298 -17.53 -45.36 -9.05
N LEU A 299 -17.11 -44.45 -8.17
CA LEU A 299 -17.06 -44.64 -6.72
C LEU A 299 -17.88 -43.56 -6.01
N THR A 300 -18.40 -43.90 -4.83
CA THR A 300 -19.15 -42.97 -3.97
C THR A 300 -18.80 -43.21 -2.49
N GLY A 301 -19.15 -42.25 -1.63
CA GLY A 301 -18.94 -42.33 -0.18
C GLY A 301 -17.49 -42.58 0.21
N ASP A 302 -17.29 -43.41 1.23
CA ASP A 302 -15.96 -43.66 1.81
C ASP A 302 -14.97 -44.30 0.82
N LEU A 303 -15.46 -45.08 -0.14
CA LEU A 303 -14.61 -45.69 -1.19
C LEU A 303 -14.02 -44.63 -2.12
N LEU A 304 -14.82 -43.64 -2.49
CA LEU A 304 -14.34 -42.51 -3.29
C LEU A 304 -13.30 -41.72 -2.48
N GLU A 305 -13.60 -41.39 -1.22
CA GLU A 305 -12.70 -40.57 -0.41
C GLU A 305 -11.37 -41.28 -0.11
N ALA A 306 -11.38 -42.60 0.12
CA ALA A 306 -10.16 -43.39 0.26
C ALA A 306 -9.27 -43.28 -0.99
N ARG A 307 -9.86 -43.39 -2.19
CA ARG A 307 -9.11 -43.24 -3.45
C ARG A 307 -8.66 -41.81 -3.69
N LEU A 308 -9.48 -40.81 -3.39
CA LEU A 308 -9.08 -39.40 -3.52
C LEU A 308 -7.90 -39.06 -2.60
N ARG A 309 -7.83 -39.64 -1.40
CA ARG A 309 -6.66 -39.48 -0.51
C ARG A 309 -5.37 -40.00 -1.16
N GLU A 310 -5.40 -41.20 -1.75
CA GLU A 310 -4.25 -41.77 -2.47
C GLU A 310 -3.83 -40.89 -3.65
N VAL A 311 -4.80 -40.43 -4.44
CA VAL A 311 -4.54 -39.61 -5.63
C VAL A 311 -4.00 -38.23 -5.24
N ARG A 312 -4.55 -37.57 -4.21
CA ARG A 312 -4.01 -36.29 -3.68
C ARG A 312 -2.56 -36.46 -3.22
N ALA A 313 -2.26 -37.52 -2.47
CA ALA A 313 -0.89 -37.81 -2.03
C ALA A 313 0.07 -38.01 -3.21
N ARG A 314 -0.38 -38.68 -4.27
CA ARG A 314 0.45 -38.89 -5.48
C ARG A 314 0.76 -37.60 -6.23
N TYR A 315 -0.21 -36.69 -6.38
CA TYR A 315 0.00 -35.46 -7.14
C TYR A 315 0.64 -34.32 -6.35
N PHE A 316 0.37 -34.24 -5.03
CA PHE A 316 0.71 -33.06 -4.23
C PHE A 316 1.60 -33.36 -3.02
N GLY A 317 1.87 -34.64 -2.72
CA GLY A 317 2.75 -35.04 -1.63
C GLY A 317 2.32 -34.41 -0.30
N THR A 318 3.17 -33.54 0.25
CA THR A 318 2.95 -32.86 1.53
C THR A 318 1.76 -31.89 1.52
N GLU A 319 1.31 -31.41 0.35
CA GLU A 319 0.15 -30.52 0.24
C GLU A 319 -1.18 -31.29 0.17
N ALA A 320 -1.18 -32.63 0.16
CA ALA A 320 -2.39 -33.44 -0.03
C ALA A 320 -3.49 -33.16 1.01
N ASP A 321 -3.12 -33.02 2.29
CA ASP A 321 -4.07 -32.74 3.36
C ASP A 321 -4.65 -31.33 3.27
N ILE A 322 -3.83 -30.36 2.82
CA ILE A 322 -4.28 -28.99 2.57
C ILE A 322 -5.30 -28.98 1.44
N ILE A 323 -5.01 -29.64 0.32
CA ILE A 323 -5.93 -29.76 -0.82
C ILE A 323 -7.23 -30.45 -0.38
N ALA A 324 -7.16 -31.49 0.45
CA ALA A 324 -8.36 -32.16 0.97
C ALA A 324 -9.25 -31.22 1.80
N GLN A 325 -8.64 -30.40 2.68
CA GLN A 325 -9.37 -29.40 3.48
C GLN A 325 -10.00 -28.31 2.62
N GLU A 326 -9.28 -27.81 1.61
CA GLU A 326 -9.80 -26.85 0.64
C GLU A 326 -11.03 -27.41 -0.06
N GLU A 327 -10.95 -28.64 -0.57
CA GLU A 327 -12.07 -29.29 -1.26
C GLU A 327 -13.26 -29.56 -0.35
N ALA A 328 -13.03 -29.95 0.90
CA ALA A 328 -14.08 -30.13 1.90
C ALA A 328 -14.83 -28.81 2.20
N SER A 329 -14.13 -27.68 2.06
CA SER A 329 -14.73 -26.33 2.16
C SER A 329 -15.38 -25.85 0.86
N GLY A 330 -15.34 -26.64 -0.21
CA GLY A 330 -15.85 -26.29 -1.54
C GLY A 330 -14.87 -25.51 -2.43
N LEU A 331 -13.63 -25.32 -1.99
CA LEU A 331 -12.58 -24.66 -2.76
C LEU A 331 -11.81 -25.66 -3.62
N PHE A 332 -12.07 -25.65 -4.92
CA PHE A 332 -11.30 -26.42 -5.90
C PHE A 332 -10.30 -25.51 -6.61
N ARG A 333 -9.08 -25.39 -6.06
CA ARG A 333 -8.07 -24.44 -6.55
C ARG A 333 -7.83 -24.50 -8.06
N PHE A 334 -7.81 -25.70 -8.63
CA PHE A 334 -7.46 -25.96 -10.03
C PHE A 334 -8.63 -25.84 -11.02
N THR A 335 -9.84 -25.51 -10.56
CA THR A 335 -10.97 -25.14 -11.46
C THR A 335 -11.00 -23.64 -11.75
N ARG A 336 -10.19 -22.85 -11.04
CA ARG A 336 -10.14 -21.40 -11.20
C ARG A 336 -9.36 -21.01 -12.46
N PRO A 337 -9.68 -19.86 -13.09
CA PRO A 337 -8.87 -19.34 -14.19
C PRO A 337 -7.43 -19.15 -13.74
N ARG A 338 -6.51 -19.69 -14.55
CA ARG A 338 -5.08 -19.52 -14.33
C ARG A 338 -4.65 -18.11 -14.71
N GLN A 339 -3.82 -17.50 -13.88
CA GLN A 339 -3.13 -16.25 -14.20
C GLN A 339 -1.65 -16.52 -14.51
N TRP A 340 -1.18 -15.98 -15.62
CA TRP A 340 0.18 -16.15 -16.13
C TRP A 340 1.08 -14.99 -15.74
N GLY A 341 2.34 -15.28 -15.41
CA GLY A 341 3.35 -14.26 -15.07
C GLY A 341 3.17 -13.58 -13.71
N ARG A 342 2.12 -13.97 -12.97
CA ARG A 342 1.77 -13.47 -11.63
C ARG A 342 2.54 -14.19 -10.53
N ASN A 343 2.85 -13.44 -9.47
CA ASN A 343 3.37 -13.98 -8.20
C ASN A 343 2.28 -14.51 -7.29
#